data_AF-A0A7S2JKI6-F1
#
_entry.id   AF-A0A7S2JKI6-F1
#
_cell.length_a   1.000
_cell.length_b   1.000
_cell.length_c   1.000
_cell.angle_alpha   90.00
_cell.angle_beta   90.00
_cell.angle_gamma   90.00
#
_symmetry.space_group_name_H-M   'P 1'
#
loop_
_entity.id
_entity.type
_entity.pdbx_description
1 polymer ?
#
loop_
_entity_poly.entity_id
_entity_poly.type
_entity_poly.pdbx_seq_one_letter_code
_entity_poly.pdbx_strand_id
1 'polypeptide(L)'
;MTNMGRPEYSQGVRQAIQQIHRNQSDFVLGGRFTLDDLRASRFCLCPSGWGWGWRLSLAIVTQCVPVIIQPNVTQPFEDLLEGTPYSYDTFAVRLTKEDIPQLPAILRSIPQHKLCSMQQMLARVYRAFLWQRPHGPTHANAYDLTQILLCRRAKALAASYQRSGKHPMAYLSRHPLECPDTLDKAAIRFD
;
A
#
# COMPACT_ATOMS: atom_id res chain seq x y z
N MET A 1 -17.14 -20.69 -12.87
CA MET A 1 -16.81 -20.18 -11.52
C MET A 1 -16.49 -18.70 -11.65
N THR A 2 -17.31 -17.81 -11.08
CA THR A 2 -17.04 -16.37 -11.09
C THR A 2 -15.78 -16.07 -10.28
N ASN A 3 -14.80 -15.42 -10.89
CA ASN A 3 -13.46 -15.12 -10.32
C ASN A 3 -13.49 -14.02 -9.23
N MET A 4 -14.59 -13.93 -8.50
CA MET A 4 -14.91 -12.88 -7.53
C MET A 4 -14.35 -13.17 -6.14
N GLY A 5 -13.84 -14.38 -5.92
CA GLY A 5 -13.38 -14.85 -4.61
C GLY A 5 -14.54 -15.15 -3.65
N ARG A 6 -14.20 -15.75 -2.51
CA ARG A 6 -15.15 -16.03 -1.42
C ARG A 6 -15.50 -14.73 -0.68
N PRO A 7 -16.78 -14.41 -0.41
CA PRO A 7 -17.18 -13.18 0.28
C PRO A 7 -16.49 -12.96 1.61
N GLU A 8 -16.19 -14.02 2.35
CA GLU A 8 -15.51 -13.97 3.65
C GLU A 8 -14.09 -13.42 3.52
N TYR A 9 -13.39 -13.80 2.45
CA TYR A 9 -12.02 -13.36 2.18
C TYR A 9 -11.95 -11.98 1.52
N SER A 10 -12.92 -11.65 0.67
CA SER A 10 -13.02 -10.33 0.01
C SER A 10 -13.90 -9.34 0.76
N GLN A 11 -14.31 -9.66 1.99
CA GLN A 11 -15.22 -8.83 2.81
C GLN A 11 -16.49 -8.37 2.06
N GLY A 12 -16.92 -9.14 1.06
CA GLY A 12 -18.01 -8.81 0.15
C GLY A 12 -17.77 -7.61 -0.79
N VAL A 13 -16.58 -6.99 -0.79
CA VAL A 13 -16.27 -5.77 -1.57
C VAL A 13 -16.37 -6.02 -3.07
N ARG A 14 -15.73 -7.08 -3.56
CA ARG A 14 -15.72 -7.37 -5.00
C ARG A 14 -17.10 -7.71 -5.50
N GLN A 15 -17.82 -8.52 -4.74
CA GLN A 15 -19.19 -8.93 -5.04
C GLN A 15 -20.07 -7.69 -5.15
N ALA A 16 -19.96 -6.75 -4.22
CA ALA A 16 -20.68 -5.48 -4.29
C ALA A 16 -20.30 -4.66 -5.52
N ILE A 17 -19.01 -4.51 -5.84
CA ILE A 17 -18.55 -3.81 -7.06
C ILE A 17 -19.14 -4.45 -8.31
N GLN A 18 -19.04 -5.78 -8.43
CA GLN A 18 -19.58 -6.49 -9.60
C GLN A 18 -21.10 -6.42 -9.68
N GLN A 19 -21.80 -6.54 -8.56
CA GLN A 19 -23.26 -6.53 -8.53
C GLN A 19 -23.81 -5.15 -8.91
N ILE A 20 -23.22 -4.08 -8.37
CA ILE A 20 -23.71 -2.71 -8.55
C ILE A 20 -23.21 -2.13 -9.88
N HIS A 21 -21.96 -2.39 -10.25
CA HIS A 21 -21.29 -1.69 -11.35
C HIS A 21 -20.96 -2.54 -12.57
N ARG A 22 -21.44 -3.79 -12.69
CA ARG A 22 -21.19 -4.65 -13.87
C ARG A 22 -21.49 -4.01 -15.22
N ASN A 23 -22.43 -3.06 -15.27
CA ASN A 23 -22.88 -2.40 -16.50
C ASN A 23 -22.38 -0.95 -16.60
N GLN A 24 -21.47 -0.51 -15.71
CA GLN A 24 -20.88 0.82 -15.78
C GLN A 24 -19.77 0.84 -16.83
N SER A 25 -19.86 1.74 -17.80
CA SER A 25 -18.87 1.90 -18.88
C SER A 25 -17.49 2.35 -18.39
N ASP A 26 -17.45 3.07 -17.26
CA ASP A 26 -16.22 3.64 -16.72
C ASP A 26 -15.31 2.61 -16.05
N PHE A 27 -15.82 1.41 -15.76
CA PHE A 27 -15.04 0.36 -15.12
C PHE A 27 -14.80 -0.82 -16.04
N VAL A 28 -13.55 -1.24 -16.10
CA VAL A 28 -13.17 -2.55 -16.63
C VAL A 28 -13.22 -3.55 -15.46
N LEU A 29 -14.35 -4.26 -15.34
CA LEU A 29 -14.56 -5.24 -14.27
C LEU A 29 -14.49 -6.68 -14.79
N GLY A 30 -13.68 -7.49 -14.11
CA GLY A 30 -13.50 -8.91 -14.45
C GLY A 30 -12.52 -9.14 -15.59
N GLY A 31 -12.29 -10.41 -15.94
CA GLY A 31 -11.37 -10.80 -17.00
C GLY A 31 -9.88 -10.74 -16.61
N ARG A 32 -9.02 -10.86 -17.63
CA ARG A 32 -7.58 -10.62 -17.52
C ARG A 32 -7.33 -9.15 -17.85
N PHE A 33 -6.45 -8.51 -17.11
CA PHE A 33 -5.93 -7.18 -17.43
C PHE A 33 -4.43 -7.28 -17.72
N THR A 34 -3.92 -6.33 -18.48
CA THR A 34 -2.51 -6.17 -18.84
C THR A 34 -1.91 -4.97 -18.08
N LEU A 35 -0.58 -4.83 -18.13
CA LEU A 35 0.07 -3.63 -17.59
C LEU A 35 -0.32 -2.37 -18.38
N ASP A 36 -0.63 -2.51 -19.67
CA ASP A 36 -1.04 -1.39 -20.51
C ASP A 36 -2.44 -0.89 -20.15
N ASP A 37 -3.35 -1.80 -19.81
CA ASP A 37 -4.68 -1.43 -19.28
C ASP A 37 -4.56 -0.60 -18.00
N LEU A 38 -3.65 -0.98 -17.11
CA LEU A 38 -3.39 -0.23 -15.88
C LEU A 38 -2.76 1.14 -16.17
N ARG A 39 -1.80 1.22 -17.10
CA ARG A 39 -1.16 2.51 -17.50
C ARG A 39 -2.14 3.46 -18.17
N ALA A 40 -3.10 2.94 -18.93
CA ALA A 40 -4.14 3.73 -19.58
C ALA A 40 -5.24 4.17 -18.60
N SER A 41 -5.33 3.55 -17.42
CA SER A 41 -6.34 3.83 -16.41
C SER A 41 -5.93 4.98 -15.50
N ARG A 42 -6.90 5.84 -15.15
CA ARG A 42 -6.70 6.91 -14.15
C ARG A 42 -6.67 6.36 -12.72
N PHE A 43 -7.55 5.40 -12.44
CA PHE A 43 -7.76 4.81 -11.13
C PHE A 43 -7.77 3.29 -11.23
N CYS A 44 -7.16 2.61 -10.27
CA CYS A 44 -7.06 1.16 -10.22
C CYS A 44 -7.66 0.63 -8.93
N LEU A 45 -8.76 -0.13 -9.07
CA LEU A 45 -9.45 -0.71 -7.92
C LEU A 45 -8.55 -1.76 -7.24
N CYS A 46 -8.30 -1.53 -5.96
CA CYS A 46 -7.56 -2.41 -5.06
C CYS A 46 -8.48 -2.99 -3.97
N PRO A 47 -9.55 -3.73 -4.32
CA PRO A 47 -10.48 -4.28 -3.34
C PRO A 47 -9.87 -5.48 -2.61
N SER A 48 -10.32 -5.71 -1.38
CA SER A 48 -9.99 -6.90 -0.60
C SER A 48 -10.33 -8.19 -1.37
N GLY A 49 -9.59 -9.26 -1.13
CA GLY A 49 -9.80 -10.57 -1.75
C GLY A 49 -8.57 -11.12 -2.47
N TRP A 50 -8.77 -12.11 -3.35
CA TRP A 50 -7.69 -12.93 -3.94
C TRP A 50 -6.61 -12.11 -4.67
N GLY A 51 -5.35 -12.45 -4.43
CA GLY A 51 -4.18 -11.81 -5.05
C GLY A 51 -3.12 -11.25 -4.09
N TRP A 52 -3.26 -11.40 -2.77
CA TRP A 52 -2.16 -11.07 -1.84
C TRP A 52 -1.65 -9.62 -1.93
N GLY A 53 -2.53 -8.68 -2.25
CA GLY A 53 -2.17 -7.26 -2.38
C GLY A 53 -1.46 -6.87 -3.68
N TRP A 54 -1.22 -7.80 -4.62
CA TRP A 54 -0.47 -7.52 -5.86
C TRP A 54 -1.02 -6.36 -6.69
N ARG A 55 -2.34 -6.14 -6.68
CA ARG A 55 -2.97 -5.05 -7.44
C ARG A 55 -2.55 -3.68 -6.95
N LEU A 56 -2.31 -3.54 -5.65
CA LEU A 56 -1.83 -2.27 -5.09
C LEU A 56 -0.44 -1.97 -5.63
N SER A 57 0.48 -2.94 -5.53
CA SER A 57 1.83 -2.78 -6.07
C SER A 57 1.78 -2.47 -7.56
N LEU A 58 1.00 -3.22 -8.36
CA LEU A 58 0.89 -2.95 -9.79
C LEU A 58 0.34 -1.57 -10.10
N ALA A 59 -0.74 -1.14 -9.45
CA ALA A 59 -1.30 0.20 -9.61
C ALA A 59 -0.25 1.28 -9.36
N ILE A 60 0.53 1.12 -8.27
CA ILE A 60 1.63 2.02 -7.92
C ILE A 60 2.70 2.04 -9.01
N VAL A 61 3.20 0.87 -9.46
CA VAL A 61 4.28 0.83 -10.46
C VAL A 61 3.83 1.40 -11.80
N THR A 62 2.57 1.18 -12.19
CA THR A 62 2.01 1.67 -13.45
C THR A 62 1.45 3.09 -13.36
N GLN A 63 1.64 3.80 -12.24
CA GLN A 63 1.18 5.19 -12.05
C GLN A 63 -0.35 5.36 -12.13
N CYS A 64 -1.08 4.28 -11.85
CA CYS A 64 -2.53 4.28 -11.79
C CYS A 64 -2.95 4.50 -10.33
N VAL A 65 -3.74 5.56 -10.05
CA VAL A 65 -4.05 5.92 -8.66
C VAL A 65 -4.81 4.78 -7.97
N PRO A 66 -4.24 4.16 -6.92
CA PRO A 66 -4.88 3.04 -6.27
C PRO A 66 -6.12 3.50 -5.50
N VAL A 67 -7.24 2.80 -5.73
CA VAL A 67 -8.49 2.96 -4.99
C VAL A 67 -8.60 1.78 -4.02
N ILE A 68 -8.20 2.01 -2.78
CA ILE A 68 -8.05 0.98 -1.75
C ILE A 68 -9.40 0.79 -1.05
N ILE A 69 -9.99 -0.39 -1.21
CA ILE A 69 -11.24 -0.78 -0.56
C ILE A 69 -10.99 -2.04 0.25
N GLN A 70 -10.26 -1.86 1.36
CA GLN A 70 -9.76 -2.93 2.22
C GLN A 70 -9.90 -2.52 3.69
N PRO A 71 -11.12 -2.63 4.27
CA PRO A 71 -11.34 -2.29 5.66
C PRO A 71 -10.39 -3.08 6.57
N ASN A 72 -9.80 -2.39 7.56
CA ASN A 72 -8.93 -2.99 8.57
C ASN A 72 -7.70 -3.72 8.03
N VAL A 73 -7.26 -3.38 6.81
CA VAL A 73 -6.02 -3.90 6.23
C VAL A 73 -4.99 -2.78 6.19
N THR A 74 -3.92 -2.96 6.97
CA THR A 74 -2.73 -2.11 6.89
C THR A 74 -2.00 -2.38 5.58
N GLN A 75 -1.68 -1.32 4.86
CA GLN A 75 -0.99 -1.41 3.57
C GLN A 75 0.54 -1.51 3.77
N PRO A 76 1.28 -1.99 2.76
CA PRO A 76 2.74 -2.11 2.88
C PRO A 76 3.39 -0.80 3.31
N PHE A 77 4.21 -0.84 4.36
CA PHE A 77 4.95 0.31 4.91
C PHE A 77 4.08 1.47 5.40
N GLU A 78 2.77 1.29 5.52
CA GLU A 78 1.86 2.35 5.96
C GLU A 78 2.26 2.94 7.32
N ASP A 79 2.64 2.10 8.28
CA ASP A 79 3.14 2.51 9.60
C ASP A 79 4.47 3.29 9.57
N LEU A 80 5.23 3.18 8.49
CA LEU A 80 6.47 3.92 8.27
C LEU A 80 6.24 5.23 7.51
N LEU A 81 5.25 5.25 6.61
CA LEU A 81 4.93 6.40 5.75
C LEU A 81 3.91 7.35 6.39
N GLU A 82 3.10 6.88 7.34
CA GLU A 82 2.12 7.68 8.07
C GLU A 82 2.76 8.92 8.72
N GLY A 83 2.12 10.08 8.57
CA GLY A 83 2.64 11.34 9.11
C GLY A 83 3.85 11.92 8.36
N THR A 84 4.25 11.31 7.24
CA THR A 84 5.30 11.83 6.34
C THR A 84 4.68 12.43 5.07
N PRO A 85 5.45 13.19 4.26
CA PRO A 85 4.99 13.66 2.94
C PRO A 85 4.62 12.54 1.95
N TYR A 86 4.93 11.29 2.28
CA TYR A 86 4.72 10.10 1.46
C TYR A 86 3.60 9.21 2.01
N SER A 87 2.73 9.77 2.87
CA SER A 87 1.57 9.05 3.42
C SER A 87 0.61 8.62 2.32
N TYR A 88 -0.12 7.51 2.54
CA TYR A 88 -0.99 6.91 1.52
C TYR A 88 -2.07 7.86 0.99
N ASP A 89 -2.59 8.78 1.82
CA ASP A 89 -3.59 9.78 1.42
C ASP A 89 -3.08 10.80 0.39
N THR A 90 -1.76 10.89 0.19
CA THR A 90 -1.14 11.76 -0.81
C THR A 90 -1.16 11.19 -2.22
N PHE A 91 -1.32 9.86 -2.38
CA PHE A 91 -1.24 9.17 -3.67
C PHE A 91 -2.32 8.10 -3.90
N ALA A 92 -3.16 7.82 -2.91
CA ALA A 92 -4.21 6.80 -2.97
C ALA A 92 -5.56 7.37 -2.56
N VAL A 93 -6.63 6.75 -3.05
CA VAL A 93 -8.00 7.01 -2.59
C VAL A 93 -8.43 5.83 -1.72
N ARG A 94 -8.69 6.08 -0.43
CA ARG A 94 -9.17 5.04 0.48
C ARG A 94 -10.68 5.16 0.65
N LEU A 95 -11.39 4.06 0.43
CA LEU A 95 -12.84 3.98 0.53
C LEU A 95 -13.26 2.77 1.35
N THR A 96 -14.48 2.80 1.86
CA THR A 96 -15.09 1.66 2.54
C THR A 96 -16.07 0.94 1.61
N LYS A 97 -16.69 -0.13 2.12
CA LYS A 97 -17.69 -0.89 1.35
C LYS A 97 -18.95 -0.04 1.10
N GLU A 98 -19.25 0.86 2.02
CA GLU A 98 -20.43 1.73 2.01
C GLU A 98 -20.33 2.79 0.90
N ASP A 99 -19.12 3.13 0.47
CA ASP A 99 -18.88 4.07 -0.63
C ASP A 99 -19.12 3.44 -2.02
N ILE A 100 -19.16 2.11 -2.12
CA ILE A 100 -19.24 1.40 -3.41
C ILE A 100 -20.41 1.92 -4.26
N PRO A 101 -21.65 2.12 -3.77
CA PRO A 101 -22.74 2.65 -4.59
C PRO A 101 -22.41 3.99 -5.27
N GLN A 102 -21.61 4.84 -4.62
CA GLN A 102 -21.24 6.17 -5.10
C GLN A 102 -19.86 6.20 -5.77
N LEU A 103 -19.21 5.05 -5.94
CA LEU A 103 -17.84 4.94 -6.43
C LEU A 103 -17.57 5.74 -7.73
N PRO A 104 -18.40 5.66 -8.81
CA PRO A 104 -18.20 6.51 -9.98
C PRO A 104 -18.24 8.01 -9.67
N ALA A 105 -19.19 8.45 -8.84
CA ALA A 105 -19.37 9.85 -8.50
C ALA A 105 -18.17 10.38 -7.70
N ILE A 106 -17.68 9.59 -6.74
CA ILE A 106 -16.48 9.92 -5.94
C ILE A 106 -15.25 10.05 -6.85
N LEU A 107 -15.02 9.08 -7.75
CA LEU A 107 -13.83 9.13 -8.61
C LEU A 107 -13.90 10.26 -9.65
N ARG A 108 -15.10 10.56 -10.17
CA ARG A 108 -15.32 11.68 -11.11
C ARG A 108 -15.21 13.06 -10.43
N SER A 109 -15.49 13.15 -9.13
CA SER A 109 -15.38 14.41 -8.39
C SER A 109 -13.94 14.82 -8.10
N ILE A 110 -12.97 13.89 -8.24
CA ILE A 110 -11.55 14.20 -8.07
C ILE A 110 -11.09 15.07 -9.24
N PRO A 111 -10.67 16.32 -8.97
CA PRO A 111 -10.26 17.23 -10.03
C PRO A 111 -8.93 16.80 -10.65
N GLN A 112 -8.73 17.17 -11.92
CA GLN A 112 -7.56 16.75 -12.69
C GLN A 112 -6.23 17.13 -12.02
N HIS A 113 -6.12 18.32 -11.41
CA HIS A 113 -4.89 18.75 -10.74
C HIS A 113 -4.53 17.81 -9.57
N LYS A 114 -5.53 17.38 -8.78
CA LYS A 114 -5.33 16.45 -7.66
C LYS A 114 -4.91 15.07 -8.16
N LEU A 115 -5.52 14.60 -9.25
CA LEU A 115 -5.09 13.37 -9.91
C LEU A 115 -3.63 13.44 -10.35
N CYS A 116 -3.21 14.53 -11.01
CA CYS A 116 -1.83 14.72 -11.42
C CYS A 116 -0.86 14.74 -10.22
N SER A 117 -1.21 15.41 -9.12
CA SER A 117 -0.38 15.40 -7.90
C SER A 117 -0.23 14.00 -7.30
N MET A 118 -1.32 13.20 -7.27
CA MET A 118 -1.24 11.81 -6.82
C MET A 118 -0.33 10.97 -7.73
N GLN A 119 -0.43 11.13 -9.05
CA GLN A 119 0.44 10.43 -10.00
C GLN A 119 1.91 10.86 -9.91
N GLN A 120 2.19 12.15 -9.67
CA GLN A 120 3.55 12.62 -9.39
C GLN A 120 4.11 12.00 -8.11
N MET A 121 3.30 11.86 -7.07
CA MET A 121 3.71 11.19 -5.85
C MET A 121 3.95 9.69 -6.09
N LEU A 122 3.11 9.00 -6.86
CA LEU A 122 3.37 7.62 -7.28
C LEU A 122 4.73 7.48 -7.99
N ALA A 123 5.08 8.42 -8.85
CA ALA A 123 6.33 8.39 -9.61
C ALA A 123 7.58 8.55 -8.71
N ARG A 124 7.39 9.18 -7.54
CA ARG A 124 8.40 9.33 -6.50
C ARG A 124 8.52 8.06 -5.65
N VAL A 125 7.39 7.52 -5.19
CA VAL A 125 7.38 6.44 -4.18
C VAL A 125 7.40 5.03 -4.78
N TYR A 126 7.21 4.82 -6.09
CA TYR A 126 7.00 3.47 -6.64
C TYR A 126 8.12 2.46 -6.30
N ARG A 127 9.38 2.93 -6.22
CA ARG A 127 10.52 2.08 -5.88
C ARG A 127 10.40 1.49 -4.47
N ALA A 128 9.80 2.24 -3.54
CA ALA A 128 9.53 1.78 -2.17
C ALA A 128 8.70 0.48 -2.14
N PHE A 129 7.91 0.22 -3.18
CA PHE A 129 7.03 -0.93 -3.31
C PHE A 129 7.59 -2.04 -4.20
N LEU A 130 8.86 -1.92 -4.62
CA LEU A 130 9.55 -2.89 -5.45
C LEU A 130 10.75 -3.49 -4.72
N TRP A 131 10.89 -4.80 -4.82
CA TRP A 131 12.10 -5.49 -4.38
C TRP A 131 13.14 -5.48 -5.50
N GLN A 132 14.02 -4.48 -5.48
CA GLN A 132 15.11 -4.32 -6.45
C GLN A 132 16.45 -4.37 -5.74
N ARG A 133 17.55 -4.52 -6.51
CA ARG A 133 18.89 -4.41 -5.91
C ARG A 133 19.03 -3.03 -5.25
N PRO A 134 19.65 -2.93 -4.07
CA PRO A 134 19.82 -1.65 -3.40
C PRO A 134 20.63 -0.70 -4.29
N HIS A 135 20.11 0.51 -4.52
CA HIS A 135 20.77 1.56 -5.31
C HIS A 135 21.29 2.72 -4.42
N GLY A 136 21.33 2.51 -3.09
CA GLY A 136 21.70 3.54 -2.11
C GLY A 136 20.49 4.32 -1.55
N PRO A 137 20.71 5.24 -0.60
CA PRO A 137 19.64 5.92 0.15
C PRO A 137 18.78 6.87 -0.71
N THR A 138 19.32 7.35 -1.84
CA THR A 138 18.60 8.20 -2.81
C THR A 138 17.60 7.44 -3.67
N HIS A 139 17.66 6.10 -3.66
CA HIS A 139 16.78 5.23 -4.43
C HIS A 139 16.27 4.09 -3.55
N ALA A 140 15.80 4.47 -2.35
CA ALA A 140 15.25 3.54 -1.39
C ALA A 140 14.13 2.68 -1.99
N ASN A 141 14.19 1.39 -1.71
CA ASN A 141 13.24 0.42 -2.21
C ASN A 141 12.61 -0.43 -1.07
N ALA A 142 11.82 -1.45 -1.41
CA ALA A 142 11.13 -2.27 -0.43
C ALA A 142 12.08 -2.96 0.57
N TYR A 143 13.32 -3.29 0.15
CA TYR A 143 14.35 -3.82 1.02
C TYR A 143 14.74 -2.81 2.11
N ASP A 144 15.04 -1.57 1.72
CA ASP A 144 15.51 -0.53 2.64
C ASP A 144 14.44 -0.21 3.71
N LEU A 145 13.18 -0.06 3.29
CA LEU A 145 12.07 0.19 4.20
C LEU A 145 11.82 -1.01 5.13
N THR A 146 12.00 -2.23 4.62
CA THR A 146 11.92 -3.45 5.43
C THR A 146 13.02 -3.49 6.48
N GLN A 147 14.26 -3.08 6.17
CA GLN A 147 15.34 -3.00 7.16
C GLN A 147 15.00 -2.02 8.31
N ILE A 148 14.41 -0.87 7.98
CA ILE A 148 13.96 0.12 8.98
C ILE A 148 12.88 -0.48 9.90
N LEU A 149 11.87 -1.13 9.32
CA LEU A 149 10.80 -1.74 10.10
C LEU A 149 11.28 -2.91 10.96
N LEU A 150 12.20 -3.74 10.45
CA LEU A 150 12.84 -4.80 11.22
C LEU A 150 13.63 -4.24 12.40
N CYS A 151 14.40 -3.16 12.16
CA CYS A 151 15.11 -2.45 13.22
C CYS A 151 14.15 -1.94 14.31
N ARG A 152 13.07 -1.26 13.92
CA ARG A 152 12.05 -0.73 14.83
C ARG A 152 11.43 -1.86 15.69
N ARG A 153 11.07 -2.98 15.06
CA ARG A 153 10.50 -4.16 15.76
C ARG A 153 11.51 -4.80 16.71
N ALA A 154 12.76 -4.94 16.29
CA ALA A 154 13.80 -5.56 17.10
C ALA A 154 14.13 -4.72 18.35
N LYS A 155 14.17 -3.38 18.21
CA LYS A 155 14.29 -2.45 19.35
C LYS A 155 13.10 -2.56 20.32
N ALA A 156 11.88 -2.59 19.81
CA ALA A 156 10.68 -2.74 20.63
C ALA A 156 10.67 -4.08 21.39
N LEU A 157 11.10 -5.17 20.73
CA LEU A 157 11.23 -6.48 21.34
C LEU A 157 12.31 -6.51 22.44
N ALA A 158 13.48 -5.91 22.19
CA ALA A 158 14.54 -5.79 23.19
C ALA A 158 14.06 -5.05 24.45
N ALA A 159 13.37 -3.92 24.27
CA ALA A 159 12.78 -3.16 25.38
C ALA A 159 11.67 -3.94 26.11
N SER A 160 10.88 -4.75 25.41
CA SER A 160 9.88 -5.63 26.03
C SER A 160 10.53 -6.72 26.90
N TYR A 161 11.59 -7.36 26.42
CA TYR A 161 12.28 -8.39 27.19
C TYR A 161 12.97 -7.84 28.43
N GLN A 162 13.66 -6.70 28.31
CA GLN A 162 14.27 -6.01 29.45
C GLN A 162 13.25 -5.75 30.57
N ARG A 163 12.01 -5.34 30.23
CA ARG A 163 10.93 -5.14 31.21
C ARG A 163 10.40 -6.43 31.83
N SER A 164 10.34 -7.52 31.06
CA SER A 164 9.70 -8.78 31.48
C SER A 164 10.57 -9.67 32.39
N GLY A 165 11.88 -9.42 32.45
CA GLY A 165 12.85 -10.29 33.15
C GLY A 165 13.00 -11.71 32.58
N LYS A 166 12.17 -12.10 31.58
CA LYS A 166 12.28 -13.37 30.86
C LYS A 166 13.30 -13.22 29.74
N HIS A 167 14.36 -14.02 29.77
CA HIS A 167 15.50 -13.96 28.82
C HIS A 167 15.57 -15.15 27.83
N PRO A 168 14.51 -15.53 27.08
CA PRO A 168 14.70 -16.51 26.01
C PRO A 168 15.61 -15.96 24.88
N MET A 169 15.78 -14.63 24.78
CA MET A 169 16.68 -13.95 23.83
C MET A 169 17.67 -13.02 24.55
N ALA A 170 18.56 -13.59 25.37
CA ALA A 170 19.54 -12.84 26.18
C ALA A 170 20.43 -11.88 25.36
N TYR A 171 20.66 -12.17 24.07
CA TYR A 171 21.50 -11.36 23.19
C TYR A 171 20.93 -9.96 22.95
N LEU A 172 19.69 -9.86 22.44
CA LEU A 172 19.04 -8.58 22.11
C LEU A 172 18.79 -7.71 23.35
N SER A 173 18.58 -8.32 24.51
CA SER A 173 18.41 -7.57 25.77
C SER A 173 19.70 -6.93 26.28
N ARG A 174 20.87 -7.49 25.93
CA ARG A 174 22.19 -7.04 26.39
C ARG A 174 22.93 -6.19 25.36
N HIS A 175 22.54 -6.28 24.09
CA HIS A 175 23.15 -5.56 22.98
C HIS A 175 22.08 -4.73 22.28
N PRO A 176 21.91 -3.45 22.69
CA PRO A 176 21.02 -2.53 22.01
C PRO A 176 21.37 -2.46 20.52
N LEU A 177 20.36 -2.59 19.65
CA LEU A 177 20.56 -2.50 18.21
C LEU A 177 20.73 -1.04 17.79
N GLU A 178 21.90 -0.70 17.25
CA GLU A 178 22.18 0.58 16.61
C GLU A 178 21.87 0.49 15.11
N CYS A 179 20.62 0.79 14.76
CA CYS A 179 20.14 0.82 13.38
C CYS A 179 19.10 1.94 13.20
N PRO A 180 18.91 2.45 11.97
CA PRO A 180 17.88 3.44 11.70
C PRO A 180 16.48 2.82 11.79
N ASP A 181 15.61 3.41 12.61
CA ASP A 181 14.23 2.95 12.85
C ASP A 181 13.16 3.94 12.33
N THR A 182 13.58 4.98 11.62
CA THR A 182 12.73 5.96 10.92
C THR A 182 13.34 6.30 9.56
N LEU A 183 12.53 6.84 8.64
CA LEU A 183 13.02 7.33 7.35
C LEU A 183 14.10 8.42 7.51
N ASP A 184 13.90 9.33 8.46
CA ASP A 184 14.84 10.42 8.74
C ASP A 184 16.20 9.92 9.23
N LYS A 185 16.22 8.98 10.17
CA LYS A 185 17.47 8.39 10.67
C LYS A 185 18.17 7.56 9.59
N ALA A 186 17.43 7.04 8.63
CA ALA A 186 17.99 6.34 7.46
C ALA A 186 18.40 7.29 6.33
N ALA A 187 18.18 8.60 6.47
CA ALA A 187 18.34 9.60 5.41
C ALA A 187 17.60 9.23 4.10
N ILE A 188 16.45 8.56 4.21
CA ILE A 188 15.64 8.16 3.05
C ILE A 188 14.71 9.29 2.66
N ARG A 189 14.72 9.60 1.37
CA ARG A 189 13.82 10.54 0.70
C ARG A 189 13.43 9.95 -0.66
N PHE A 190 12.22 10.27 -1.10
CA PHE A 190 11.69 9.88 -2.41
C PHE A 190 11.55 11.11 -3.30
N ASP A 191 12.61 11.88 -3.47
CA ASP A 191 12.70 13.05 -4.35
C ASP A 191 12.91 12.68 -5.83
#